data_AF-A0A3R7KM34-F1
#
_entry.id   AF-A0A3R7KM34-F1
#
_cell.length_a   1.000
_cell.length_b   1.000
_cell.length_c   1.000
_cell.angle_alpha   90.00
_cell.angle_beta   90.00
_cell.angle_gamma   90.00
#
_symmetry.space_group_name_H-M   'P 1'
#
loop_
_entity.id
_entity.type
_entity.pdbx_description
1 polymer ?
#
loop_
_entity_poly.entity_id
_entity_poly.type
_entity_poly.pdbx_seq_one_letter_code
_entity_poly.pdbx_strand_id
1 'polypeptide(L)'
;MEGDFLLDRLDAFFSEGANTDVIGNFLSEEQGVMQLLGHSTDTEESLRLYDLSKRYAAVVDALLHTFVARETEAGCAIDLEQLAAAVMKEWRQEHDYCRYLCTAYVAGALDFASFKQLVADVNAITAYPVGAELSDDGSGSETSPKE
;
A
#
# COMPACT_ATOMS: atom_id res chain seq x y z
N MET A 1 -18.88 -11.59 -17.48
CA MET A 1 -17.76 -12.54 -17.59
C MET A 1 -16.50 -11.84 -18.11
N GLU A 2 -16.59 -10.82 -18.97
CA GLU A 2 -15.40 -10.08 -19.49
C GLU A 2 -14.70 -9.18 -18.46
N GLY A 3 -15.42 -8.52 -17.56
CA GLY A 3 -14.80 -7.64 -16.54
C GLY A 3 -14.01 -8.37 -15.47
N ASP A 4 -14.33 -9.63 -15.19
CA ASP A 4 -13.63 -10.43 -14.18
C ASP A 4 -12.27 -10.90 -14.75
N PHE A 5 -12.25 -11.28 -16.03
CA PHE A 5 -11.03 -11.62 -16.76
C PHE A 5 -10.07 -10.42 -16.92
N LEU A 6 -10.59 -9.20 -17.07
CA LEU A 6 -9.75 -8.00 -17.12
C LEU A 6 -9.05 -7.72 -15.79
N LEU A 7 -9.76 -7.89 -14.67
CA LEU A 7 -9.18 -7.76 -13.34
C LEU A 7 -8.18 -8.86 -13.03
N ASP A 8 -8.45 -10.11 -13.42
CA ASP A 8 -7.49 -11.22 -13.27
C ASP A 8 -6.16 -10.88 -13.95
N ARG A 9 -6.21 -10.30 -15.15
CA ARG A 9 -5.01 -9.93 -15.91
C ARG A 9 -4.31 -8.72 -15.33
N LEU A 10 -5.06 -7.73 -14.86
CA LEU A 10 -4.51 -6.58 -14.16
C LEU A 10 -3.82 -7.02 -12.86
N ASP A 11 -4.46 -7.90 -12.09
CA ASP A 11 -3.92 -8.44 -10.86
C ASP A 11 -2.67 -9.27 -11.08
N ALA A 12 -2.68 -10.12 -12.11
CA ALA A 12 -1.50 -10.86 -12.54
C ALA A 12 -0.36 -9.92 -12.93
N PHE A 13 -0.66 -8.83 -13.66
CA PHE A 13 0.34 -7.82 -14.02
C PHE A 13 0.93 -7.14 -12.78
N PHE A 14 0.11 -6.69 -11.83
CA PHE A 14 0.61 -6.09 -10.58
C PHE A 14 1.40 -7.08 -9.71
N SER A 15 1.07 -8.38 -9.81
CA SER A 15 1.75 -9.47 -9.11
C SER A 15 3.05 -9.93 -9.80
N GLU A 16 3.36 -9.43 -11.00
CA GLU A 16 4.67 -9.66 -11.61
C GLU A 16 5.73 -8.97 -10.75
N GLY A 17 6.80 -9.69 -10.37
CA GLY A 17 7.81 -9.19 -9.44
C GLY A 17 8.35 -7.81 -9.80
N ALA A 18 8.60 -7.53 -11.08
CA ALA A 18 9.05 -6.21 -11.53
C ALA A 18 8.06 -5.08 -11.19
N ASN A 19 6.75 -5.31 -11.31
CA ASN A 19 5.73 -4.29 -11.04
C ASN A 19 5.44 -4.18 -9.54
N THR A 20 5.42 -5.30 -8.83
CA THR A 20 5.34 -5.29 -7.35
C THR A 20 6.55 -4.56 -6.75
N ASP A 21 7.75 -4.80 -7.28
CA ASP A 21 9.00 -4.16 -6.83
C ASP A 21 8.98 -2.65 -7.05
N VAL A 22 8.37 -2.14 -8.12
CA VAL A 22 8.22 -0.70 -8.34
C VAL A 22 7.46 -0.04 -7.18
N ILE A 23 6.35 -0.65 -6.75
CA ILE A 23 5.56 -0.14 -5.62
C ILE A 23 6.32 -0.34 -4.30
N GLY A 24 6.91 -1.52 -4.10
CA GLY A 24 7.66 -1.85 -2.89
C GLY A 24 8.87 -0.93 -2.68
N ASN A 25 9.61 -0.64 -3.74
CA ASN A 25 10.76 0.28 -3.72
C ASN A 25 10.31 1.70 -3.41
N PHE A 26 9.25 2.19 -4.07
CA PHE A 26 8.68 3.51 -3.78
C PHE A 26 8.31 3.65 -2.29
N LEU A 27 7.61 2.66 -1.73
CA LEU A 27 7.22 2.69 -0.33
C LEU A 27 8.45 2.59 0.60
N SER A 28 9.45 1.78 0.24
CA SER A 28 10.68 1.63 1.04
C SER A 28 11.51 2.92 1.07
N GLU A 29 11.64 3.62 -0.06
CA GLU A 29 12.35 4.91 -0.15
C GLU A 29 11.67 6.00 0.69
N GLU A 30 10.35 5.94 0.81
CA GLU A 30 9.52 6.94 1.45
C GLU A 30 9.15 6.59 2.91
N GLN A 31 9.79 5.57 3.48
CA GLN A 31 9.53 5.09 4.84
C GLN A 31 9.59 6.20 5.89
N GLY A 32 10.52 7.16 5.77
CA GLY A 32 10.63 8.29 6.69
C GLY A 32 9.40 9.20 6.70
N VAL A 33 8.74 9.40 5.55
CA VAL A 33 7.51 10.19 5.45
C VAL A 33 6.31 9.35 5.89
N MET A 34 6.31 8.05 5.60
CA MET A 34 5.27 7.12 6.03
C MET A 34 5.17 6.98 7.56
N GLN A 35 6.29 7.12 8.29
CA GLN A 35 6.28 7.13 9.75
C GLN A 35 5.57 8.33 10.36
N LEU A 36 5.28 9.37 9.58
CA LEU A 36 4.51 10.54 10.02
C LEU A 36 3.00 10.25 10.13
N LEU A 37 2.56 9.06 9.74
CA LEU A 37 1.18 8.64 9.86
C LEU A 37 0.74 8.66 11.34
N GLY A 38 -0.31 9.44 11.65
CA GLY A 38 -0.84 9.58 13.01
C GLY A 38 -0.58 10.95 13.66
N HIS A 39 0.23 11.81 13.05
CA HIS A 39 0.32 13.21 13.44
C HIS A 39 -0.97 13.99 13.08
N SER A 40 -1.21 15.10 13.78
CA SER A 40 -2.39 15.95 13.59
C SER A 40 -2.50 16.46 12.15
N THR A 41 -3.71 16.51 11.59
CA THR A 41 -3.97 16.85 10.17
C THR A 41 -3.61 18.28 9.77
N ASP A 42 -3.43 19.19 10.74
CA ASP A 42 -3.13 20.62 10.50
C ASP A 42 -1.62 20.92 10.55
N THR A 43 -0.80 19.92 10.27
CA THR A 43 0.66 19.99 10.45
C THR A 43 1.40 19.84 9.12
N GLU A 44 2.65 20.30 9.07
CA GLU A 44 3.51 20.19 7.89
C GLU A 44 3.69 18.72 7.48
N GLU A 45 3.71 17.83 8.46
CA GLU A 45 3.77 16.38 8.35
C GLU A 45 2.59 15.83 7.54
N SER A 46 1.40 16.39 7.71
CA SER A 46 0.20 15.98 6.96
C SER A 46 0.26 16.41 5.50
N LEU A 47 0.85 17.58 5.23
CA LEU A 47 1.09 18.04 3.86
C LEU A 47 2.13 17.16 3.16
N ARG A 48 3.18 16.74 3.87
CA ARG A 48 4.19 15.80 3.33
C ARG A 48 3.58 14.43 3.02
N LEU A 49 2.70 13.93 3.88
CA LEU A 49 2.00 12.66 3.63
C LEU A 49 1.02 12.77 2.45
N TYR A 50 0.35 13.90 2.29
CA TYR A 50 -0.51 14.16 1.14
C TYR A 50 0.28 14.35 -0.17
N ASP A 51 1.45 14.98 -0.11
CA ASP A 51 2.35 15.04 -1.27
C ASP A 51 2.84 13.63 -1.67
N LEU A 52 3.19 12.81 -0.67
CA LEU A 52 3.53 11.41 -0.89
C LEU A 52 2.40 10.64 -1.57
N SER A 53 1.13 10.84 -1.16
CA SER A 53 0.00 10.16 -1.79
C SER A 53 -0.17 10.55 -3.26
N LYS A 54 0.14 11.81 -3.64
CA LYS A 54 0.14 12.23 -5.05
C LYS A 54 1.25 11.54 -5.86
N ARG A 55 2.44 11.41 -5.28
CA ARG A 55 3.56 10.71 -5.93
C ARG A 55 3.26 9.22 -6.07
N TYR A 56 2.64 8.62 -5.06
CA TYR A 56 2.14 7.24 -5.14
C TYR A 56 1.10 7.10 -6.27
N ALA A 57 0.15 8.02 -6.37
CA ALA A 57 -0.84 8.00 -7.45
C ALA A 57 -0.20 8.04 -8.84
N ALA A 58 0.86 8.83 -9.02
CA ALA A 58 1.62 8.89 -10.28
C ALA A 58 2.33 7.56 -10.61
N VAL A 59 2.84 6.84 -9.61
CA VAL A 59 3.45 5.50 -9.79
C VAL A 59 2.40 4.51 -10.28
N VAL A 60 1.23 4.48 -9.63
CA VAL A 60 0.14 3.59 -10.01
C VAL A 60 -0.39 3.93 -11.40
N ASP A 61 -0.56 5.22 -11.72
CA ASP A 61 -0.97 5.69 -13.04
C ASP A 61 0.00 5.24 -14.14
N ALA A 62 1.31 5.34 -13.91
CA ALA A 62 2.33 4.85 -14.84
C ALA A 62 2.25 3.33 -15.06
N LEU A 63 1.97 2.56 -14.00
CA LEU A 63 1.76 1.10 -14.10
C LEU A 63 0.49 0.77 -14.90
N LEU A 64 -0.61 1.50 -14.68
CA LEU A 64 -1.85 1.32 -15.46
C LEU A 64 -1.64 1.64 -16.93
N HIS A 65 -0.94 2.73 -17.26
CA HIS A 65 -0.58 3.06 -18.64
C HIS A 65 0.33 1.99 -19.28
N THR A 66 1.27 1.44 -18.53
CA THR A 66 2.14 0.35 -18.98
C THR A 66 1.33 -0.91 -19.28
N PHE A 67 0.38 -1.25 -18.41
CA PHE A 67 -0.54 -2.36 -18.64
C PHE A 67 -1.37 -2.16 -19.91
N VAL A 68 -1.99 -0.99 -20.09
CA VAL A 68 -2.77 -0.66 -21.30
C VAL A 68 -1.92 -0.77 -22.58
N ALA A 69 -0.68 -0.29 -22.55
CA ALA A 69 0.24 -0.39 -23.69
C ALA A 69 0.52 -1.87 -24.04
N ARG A 70 0.86 -2.69 -23.03
CA ARG A 70 1.13 -4.12 -23.21
C ARG A 70 -0.09 -4.89 -23.75
N GLU A 71 -1.27 -4.56 -23.25
CA GLU A 71 -2.52 -5.16 -23.69
C GLU A 71 -2.83 -4.82 -25.16
N THR A 72 -2.61 -3.55 -25.53
CA THR A 72 -2.74 -3.08 -26.91
C THR A 72 -1.77 -3.80 -27.85
N GLU A 73 -0.51 -3.99 -27.44
CA GLU A 73 0.50 -4.74 -28.19
C GLU A 73 0.14 -6.23 -28.35
N ALA A 74 -0.51 -6.83 -27.35
CA ALA A 74 -1.02 -8.20 -27.38
C ALA A 74 -2.29 -8.36 -28.25
N GLY A 75 -2.79 -7.27 -28.86
CA GLY A 75 -3.98 -7.28 -29.70
C GLY A 75 -5.30 -7.17 -28.92
N CYS A 76 -5.24 -6.85 -27.63
CA CYS A 76 -6.39 -6.60 -26.76
C CYS A 76 -6.39 -5.13 -26.36
N ALA A 77 -6.78 -4.24 -27.29
CA ALA A 77 -6.86 -2.82 -27.00
C ALA A 77 -7.91 -2.56 -25.92
N ILE A 78 -7.45 -2.10 -24.77
CA ILE A 78 -8.28 -1.67 -23.64
C ILE A 78 -8.00 -0.20 -23.33
N ASP A 79 -8.95 0.47 -22.71
CA ASP A 79 -8.76 1.83 -22.20
C ASP A 79 -8.85 1.88 -20.66
N LEU A 80 -8.47 3.03 -20.10
CA LEU A 80 -8.53 3.26 -18.66
C LEU A 80 -9.97 3.31 -18.13
N GLU A 81 -10.95 3.66 -18.96
CA GLU A 81 -12.35 3.73 -18.55
C GLU A 81 -12.92 2.32 -18.31
N GLN A 82 -12.56 1.36 -19.17
CA GLN A 82 -12.88 -0.06 -19.01
C GLN A 82 -12.23 -0.63 -17.74
N LEU A 83 -10.98 -0.27 -17.45
CA LEU A 83 -10.30 -0.65 -16.22
C LEU A 83 -10.99 -0.07 -14.99
N ALA A 84 -11.33 1.22 -15.01
CA ALA A 84 -12.06 1.87 -13.93
C ALA A 84 -13.43 1.20 -13.70
N ALA A 85 -14.16 0.86 -14.77
CA ALA A 85 -15.43 0.16 -14.67
C ALA A 85 -15.28 -1.24 -14.04
N ALA A 86 -14.20 -1.97 -14.39
CA ALA A 86 -13.92 -3.28 -13.82
C ALA A 86 -13.58 -3.18 -12.31
N VAL A 87 -12.68 -2.27 -11.93
CA VAL A 87 -12.33 -2.01 -10.52
C VAL A 87 -13.56 -1.59 -9.71
N MET A 88 -14.37 -0.66 -10.24
CA MET A 88 -15.59 -0.21 -9.56
C MET A 88 -16.65 -1.31 -9.41
N LYS A 89 -16.69 -2.28 -10.34
CA LYS A 89 -17.57 -3.44 -10.24
C LYS A 89 -17.12 -4.38 -9.12
N GLU A 90 -15.82 -4.64 -9.00
CA GLU A 90 -15.27 -5.44 -7.89
C GLU A 90 -15.49 -4.77 -6.55
N TRP A 91 -15.26 -3.47 -6.45
CA TRP A 91 -15.41 -2.73 -5.19
C TRP A 91 -16.85 -2.74 -4.64
N ARG A 92 -17.85 -2.98 -5.50
CA ARG A 92 -19.27 -3.08 -5.14
C ARG A 92 -19.67 -4.48 -4.65
N GLN A 93 -18.79 -5.48 -4.76
CA GLN A 93 -19.07 -6.83 -4.29
C GLN A 93 -19.05 -6.90 -2.75
N GLU A 94 -19.82 -7.84 -2.19
CA GLU A 94 -19.86 -8.05 -0.74
C GLU A 94 -18.51 -8.54 -0.22
N HIS A 95 -18.17 -8.15 1.03
CA HIS A 95 -16.83 -8.26 1.64
C HIS A 95 -16.36 -9.71 1.93
N ASP A 96 -17.07 -10.73 1.46
CA ASP A 96 -16.74 -12.15 1.67
C ASP A 96 -15.69 -12.70 0.68
N TYR A 97 -15.20 -11.88 -0.26
CA TYR A 97 -14.20 -12.28 -1.24
C TYR A 97 -12.83 -11.63 -0.97
N CYS A 98 -11.75 -12.39 -1.19
CA CYS A 98 -10.40 -11.86 -1.29
C CYS A 98 -10.37 -10.85 -2.44
N ARG A 99 -10.17 -9.58 -2.11
CA ARG A 99 -10.00 -8.52 -3.12
C ARG A 99 -8.71 -8.73 -3.89
N TYR A 100 -8.72 -8.35 -5.16
CA TYR A 100 -7.50 -8.35 -5.97
C TYR A 100 -6.47 -7.39 -5.38
N LEU A 101 -5.20 -7.75 -5.45
CA LEU A 101 -4.10 -6.88 -5.00
C LEU A 101 -4.13 -5.55 -5.77
N CYS A 102 -4.39 -5.61 -7.08
CA CYS A 102 -4.45 -4.42 -7.91
C CYS A 102 -5.53 -3.42 -7.45
N THR A 103 -6.65 -3.87 -6.88
CA THR A 103 -7.73 -2.97 -6.45
C THR A 103 -7.34 -2.21 -5.19
N ALA A 104 -6.56 -2.82 -4.29
CA ALA A 104 -5.98 -2.13 -3.14
C ALA A 104 -5.00 -1.03 -3.56
N TYR A 105 -4.11 -1.32 -4.53
CA TYR A 105 -3.16 -0.33 -5.03
C TYR A 105 -3.84 0.85 -5.72
N VAL A 106 -4.84 0.57 -6.57
CA VAL A 106 -5.65 1.60 -7.25
C VAL A 106 -6.46 2.41 -6.24
N ALA A 107 -7.06 1.79 -5.23
CA ALA A 107 -7.78 2.51 -4.18
C ALA A 107 -6.87 3.49 -3.43
N GLY A 108 -5.64 3.07 -3.09
CA GLY A 108 -4.64 3.95 -2.48
C GLY A 108 -4.20 5.12 -3.37
N ALA A 109 -4.32 5.00 -4.70
CA ALA A 109 -3.97 6.07 -5.63
C ALA A 109 -5.09 7.11 -5.76
N LEU A 110 -6.35 6.67 -5.60
CA LEU A 110 -7.53 7.51 -5.82
C LEU A 110 -8.03 8.20 -4.55
N ASP A 111 -7.84 7.58 -3.39
CA ASP A 111 -8.38 8.05 -2.12
C ASP A 111 -7.31 8.12 -1.03
N PHE A 112 -7.20 9.28 -0.39
CA PHE A 112 -6.21 9.52 0.65
C PHE A 112 -6.45 8.68 1.91
N ALA A 113 -7.71 8.33 2.23
CA ALA A 113 -7.98 7.47 3.37
C ALA A 113 -7.49 6.03 3.11
N SER A 114 -7.73 5.52 1.91
CA SER A 114 -7.22 4.22 1.44
C SER A 114 -5.70 4.20 1.36
N PHE A 115 -5.07 5.31 0.92
CA PHE A 115 -3.61 5.48 0.95
C PHE A 115 -3.06 5.37 2.38
N LYS A 116 -3.68 6.06 3.34
CA LYS A 116 -3.27 6.00 4.75
C LYS A 116 -3.40 4.58 5.32
N GLN A 117 -4.42 3.83 4.93
CA GLN A 117 -4.56 2.43 5.35
C GLN A 117 -3.42 1.58 4.80
N LEU A 118 -3.10 1.71 3.51
CA LEU A 118 -1.97 1.02 2.90
C LEU A 118 -0.65 1.34 3.63
N VAL A 119 -0.40 2.62 3.93
CA VAL A 119 0.78 3.05 4.70
C VAL A 119 0.79 2.45 6.10
N ALA A 120 -0.36 2.39 6.78
CA ALA A 120 -0.49 1.78 8.10
C ALA A 120 -0.11 0.30 8.05
N ASP A 121 -0.61 -0.43 7.06
CA ASP A 121 -0.35 -1.86 6.88
C ASP A 121 1.14 -2.10 6.60
N VAL A 122 1.76 -1.29 5.73
CA VAL A 122 3.20 -1.36 5.42
C VAL A 122 4.05 -1.06 6.64
N ASN A 123 3.71 -0.01 7.41
CA ASN A 123 4.40 0.32 8.65
C ASN A 123 4.27 -0.82 9.67
N ALA A 124 3.10 -1.45 9.80
CA ALA A 124 2.90 -2.56 10.73
C ALA A 124 3.74 -3.80 10.38
N ILE A 125 3.96 -4.07 9.09
CA ILE A 125 4.78 -5.20 8.62
C ILE A 125 6.28 -4.90 8.77
N THR A 126 6.69 -3.64 8.58
CA THR A 126 8.11 -3.24 8.55
C THR A 126 8.65 -2.76 9.90
N ALA A 127 7.77 -2.36 10.83
CA ALA A 127 8.14 -2.02 12.20
C ALA A 127 8.29 -3.28 13.05
N TYR A 128 9.41 -3.97 12.93
CA TYR A 128 9.82 -4.95 13.95
C TYR A 128 10.14 -4.19 15.25
N PRO A 129 9.55 -4.54 16.41
CA PRO A 129 9.97 -4.00 17.69
C PRO A 129 11.33 -4.59 18.06
N VAL A 130 12.40 -4.03 17.49
CA VAL A 130 13.76 -4.31 17.95
C VAL A 130 13.96 -3.55 19.27
N GLY A 131 13.54 -4.14 20.39
CA GLY A 131 13.95 -3.65 21.72
C GLY A 131 13.01 -3.80 22.91
N ALA A 132 11.80 -4.38 22.79
CA ALA A 132 10.90 -4.51 23.95
C ALA A 132 11.13 -5.76 24.83
N GLU A 133 12.02 -6.68 24.42
CA GLU A 133 12.24 -7.99 25.10
C GLU A 133 13.63 -8.11 25.77
N LEU A 134 14.35 -7.01 25.99
CA LEU A 134 15.65 -7.01 26.70
C LEU A 134 15.71 -6.07 27.90
N SER A 135 14.56 -5.70 28.47
CA SER A 135 14.54 -5.15 29.83
C SER A 135 14.57 -6.33 30.81
N ASP A 136 15.74 -6.95 30.91
CA ASP A 136 16.04 -7.97 31.92
C ASP A 136 15.85 -7.35 33.31
N ASP A 137 14.91 -7.95 34.04
CA ASP A 137 14.48 -7.61 35.39
C ASP A 137 15.58 -8.00 36.40
N GLY A 138 16.64 -7.19 36.42
CA GLY A 138 17.83 -7.41 37.24
C GLY A 138 17.94 -6.51 38.47
N SER A 139 16.83 -6.18 39.15
CA SER A 139 16.89 -5.45 40.43
C SER A 139 16.99 -6.44 41.59
N GLY A 140 18.21 -6.97 41.80
CA GLY A 140 18.55 -7.78 42.96
C GLY A 140 18.34 -6.99 44.25
N SER A 141 17.36 -7.40 45.05
CA SER A 141 17.16 -6.92 46.42
C SER A 141 18.32 -7.41 47.31
N GLU A 142 19.33 -6.57 47.52
CA GLU A 142 20.26 -6.73 48.64
C GLU A 142 19.55 -6.34 49.94
N THR A 143 19.26 -7.36 50.76
CA THR A 143 18.78 -7.21 52.13
C THR A 143 19.96 -6.83 53.02
N SER A 144 19.94 -5.61 53.57
CA SER A 144 20.87 -5.20 54.62
C SER A 144 20.46 -5.81 55.97
N PRO A 145 21.40 -6.37 56.77
CA PRO A 145 21.09 -6.90 58.09
C PRO A 145 20.97 -5.74 59.11
N LYS A 146 19.96 -5.81 59.97
CA LYS A 146 19.81 -4.90 61.12
C LYS A 146 20.69 -5.39 62.28
N GLU A 147 21.52 -4.49 62.80
CA GLU A 147 21.98 -4.51 64.21
C GLU A 147 20.91 -3.90 65.13
#